data_AF-A0A838H595-F1
#
_entry.id   AF-A0A838H595-F1
#
_cell.length_a   1.000
_cell.length_b   1.000
_cell.length_c   1.000
_cell.angle_alpha   90.00
_cell.angle_beta   90.00
_cell.angle_gamma   90.00
#
_symmetry.space_group_name_H-M   'P 1'
#
loop_
_entity.id
_entity.type
_entity.pdbx_description
1 polymer ?
#
loop_
_entity_poly.entity_id
_entity_poly.type
_entity_poly.pdbx_seq_one_letter_code
_entity_poly.pdbx_strand_id
1 'polypeptide(L)'
;PVFIASERVAYLDLGWRNVEFYGYPMGPAYPHVKAFEWELRLAPDDTRIVRLPEGLAIELKYLDANELSHWTSADAFATSARTARKRREWEVSTALAAGNWKDLEGVLRIESPAHSHVIDYLTQQWLPAAERPLVNVARGMRH
;
A
#
# COMPACT_ATOMS: atom_id res chain seq x y z
N PRO A 1 -1.54 1.62 -0.89
CA PRO A 1 -0.89 1.21 -2.15
C PRO A 1 -1.58 1.88 -3.35
N VAL A 2 -0.90 2.01 -4.49
CA VAL A 2 -1.47 2.54 -5.74
C VAL A 2 -1.41 1.47 -6.81
N PHE A 3 -2.57 1.02 -7.28
CA PHE A 3 -2.69 0.03 -8.34
C PHE A 3 -2.82 0.73 -9.69
N ILE A 4 -1.85 0.54 -10.57
CA ILE A 4 -1.81 1.14 -11.92
C ILE A 4 -2.55 0.21 -12.88
N ALA A 5 -3.62 0.72 -13.47
CA ALA A 5 -4.43 -0.01 -14.44
C ALA A 5 -4.10 0.38 -15.89
N SER A 6 -3.66 1.62 -16.09
CA SER A 6 -3.17 2.13 -17.37
C SER A 6 -2.39 3.42 -17.16
N GLU A 7 -1.85 3.96 -18.25
CA GLU A 7 -1.22 5.28 -18.29
C GLU A 7 -2.07 6.39 -17.66
N ARG A 8 -3.40 6.24 -17.68
CA ARG A 8 -4.34 7.28 -17.21
C ARG A 8 -5.19 6.92 -16.01
N VAL A 9 -5.20 5.66 -15.58
CA VAL A 9 -6.09 5.17 -14.53
C VAL A 9 -5.29 4.43 -13.46
N ALA A 10 -5.51 4.83 -12.21
CA ALA A 10 -4.96 4.16 -11.04
C ALA A 10 -6.02 4.04 -9.94
N TYR A 11 -5.76 3.17 -8.97
CA TYR A 11 -6.60 2.98 -7.80
C TYR A 11 -5.77 3.13 -6.53
N LEU A 12 -6.14 4.09 -5.69
CA LEU A 12 -5.47 4.37 -4.42
C LEU A 12 -6.23 3.66 -3.30
N ASP A 13 -5.60 2.69 -2.64
CA ASP A 13 -6.16 2.05 -1.45
C ASP A 13 -5.79 2.81 -0.17
N LEU A 14 -6.80 3.40 0.46
CA LEU A 14 -6.80 4.09 1.74
C LEU A 14 -7.59 3.32 2.81
N GLY A 15 -8.12 2.13 2.48
CA GLY A 15 -8.87 1.29 3.41
C GLY A 15 -8.00 0.61 4.47
N TRP A 16 -6.67 0.73 4.34
CA TRP A 16 -5.72 0.19 5.30
C TRP A 16 -4.68 1.23 5.71
N ARG A 17 -4.48 1.38 7.02
CA ARG A 17 -3.41 2.23 7.57
C ARG A 17 -2.09 1.48 7.51
N ASN A 18 -1.36 1.63 6.40
CA ASN A 18 -0.02 1.06 6.31
C ASN A 18 1.01 1.95 7.04
N VAL A 19 1.89 1.32 7.82
CA VAL A 19 3.07 1.95 8.41
C VAL A 19 4.25 1.04 8.12
N GLU A 20 4.90 1.28 6.99
CA GLU A 20 6.15 0.62 6.62
C GLU A 20 7.33 1.56 6.78
N PHE A 21 8.48 1.00 7.13
CA PHE A 21 9.73 1.75 7.20
C PHE A 21 10.25 2.02 5.78
N TYR A 22 10.29 3.30 5.42
CA TYR A 22 10.77 3.82 4.13
C TYR A 22 12.23 4.27 4.15
N GLY A 23 12.78 4.54 5.34
CA GLY A 23 14.17 4.90 5.54
C GLY A 23 14.73 4.07 6.69
N TYR A 24 15.94 3.56 6.51
CA TYR A 24 16.60 2.76 7.52
C TYR A 24 18.12 3.04 7.51
N PRO A 25 18.73 3.33 8.67
CA PRO A 25 20.18 3.49 8.73
C PRO A 25 20.88 2.21 8.28
N MET A 26 21.98 2.37 7.55
CA MET A 26 22.82 1.25 7.16
C MET A 26 24.07 1.23 8.04
N GLY A 27 24.36 0.10 8.67
CA GLY A 27 25.56 -0.08 9.47
C GLY A 27 25.52 -1.36 10.32
N PRO A 28 26.62 -1.70 10.98
CA PRO A 28 26.71 -2.92 11.79
C PRO A 28 25.68 -3.00 12.92
N ALA A 29 25.26 -1.87 13.46
CA ALA A 29 24.22 -1.78 14.49
C ALA A 29 22.79 -2.00 13.95
N TYR A 30 22.61 -1.99 12.62
CA TYR A 30 21.32 -2.02 11.94
C TYR A 30 21.22 -3.20 10.95
N PRO A 31 21.33 -4.46 11.42
CA PRO A 31 21.32 -5.60 10.52
C PRO A 31 19.91 -5.90 9.97
N HIS A 32 19.90 -6.53 8.80
CA HIS A 32 18.72 -7.15 8.22
C HIS A 32 18.83 -8.67 8.40
N VAL A 33 17.79 -9.29 8.95
CA VAL A 33 17.73 -10.73 9.12
C VAL A 33 16.56 -11.30 8.30
N LYS A 34 16.75 -12.49 7.74
CA LYS A 34 15.69 -13.21 7.04
C LYS A 34 14.87 -13.99 8.07
N ALA A 35 13.58 -13.73 8.14
CA ALA A 35 12.61 -14.56 8.84
C ALA A 35 11.85 -15.44 7.83
N PHE A 36 11.11 -16.44 8.33
CA PHE A 36 10.38 -17.40 7.50
C PHE A 36 9.40 -16.74 6.51
N GLU A 37 8.80 -15.61 6.88
CA GLU A 37 7.79 -14.94 6.07
C GLU A 37 8.30 -13.61 5.44
N TRP A 38 9.30 -12.94 6.03
CA TRP A 38 9.72 -11.58 5.65
C TRP A 38 11.17 -11.24 6.06
N GLU A 39 11.72 -10.17 5.50
CA GLU A 39 12.93 -9.51 6.04
C GLU A 39 12.57 -8.72 7.30
N LEU A 40 13.33 -8.92 8.38
CA LEU A 40 13.21 -8.18 9.62
C LEU A 40 14.41 -7.24 9.76
N ARG A 41 14.13 -6.01 10.17
CA ARG A 41 15.14 -4.99 10.49
C ARG A 41 15.33 -4.94 12.00
N LEU A 42 16.57 -5.10 12.46
CA LEU A 42 16.92 -5.01 13.87
C LEU A 42 17.64 -3.70 14.14
N ALA A 43 17.13 -2.92 15.09
CA ALA A 43 17.68 -1.63 15.47
C ALA A 43 17.95 -1.61 16.98
N PRO A 44 18.94 -0.81 17.46
CA PRO A 44 19.11 -0.53 18.88
C PRO A 44 17.84 0.05 19.52
N ASP A 45 17.62 -0.24 20.80
CA ASP A 45 16.40 0.16 21.53
C ASP A 45 16.20 1.69 21.60
N ASP A 46 17.29 2.46 21.55
CA ASP A 46 17.29 3.93 21.55
C ASP A 46 17.05 4.54 20.15
N THR A 47 16.81 3.71 19.14
CA THR A 47 16.53 4.17 17.78
C THR A 47 15.23 4.95 17.74
N ARG A 48 15.33 6.22 17.36
CA ARG A 48 14.17 7.08 17.17
C ARG A 48 13.42 6.74 15.89
N ILE A 49 12.12 6.51 16.00
CA ILE A 49 11.22 6.35 14.86
C ILE A 49 10.55 7.69 14.56
N VAL A 50 10.58 8.10 13.30
CA VAL A 50 9.90 9.31 12.81
C VAL A 50 8.83 8.90 11.81
N ARG A 51 7.60 9.38 12.02
CA ARG A 51 6.49 9.20 11.07
C ARG A 51 6.53 10.33 10.04
N LEU A 52 6.62 9.97 8.77
CA LEU A 52 6.52 10.92 7.67
C LEU A 52 5.04 11.26 7.34
N PRO A 53 4.78 12.43 6.73
CA PRO A 53 3.44 12.82 6.29
C PRO A 53 2.79 11.79 5.35
N GLU A 54 1.48 11.65 5.45
CA GLU A 54 0.70 10.77 4.57
C GLU A 54 0.79 11.23 3.11
N GLY A 55 1.04 10.29 2.21
CA GLY A 55 1.22 10.56 0.78
C GLY A 55 2.65 10.96 0.37
N LEU A 56 3.62 11.01 1.30
CA LEU A 56 5.02 11.30 0.95
C LEU A 56 5.67 10.16 0.16
N ALA A 57 5.36 8.92 0.52
CA ALA A 57 5.81 7.72 -0.17
C ALA A 57 4.60 6.89 -0.60
N ILE A 58 4.61 6.44 -1.84
CA ILE A 58 3.59 5.55 -2.40
C ILE A 58 4.25 4.29 -2.96
N GLU A 59 3.61 3.15 -2.73
CA GLU A 59 3.98 1.89 -3.36
C GLU A 59 3.15 1.73 -4.63
N LEU A 60 3.81 1.54 -5.77
CA LEU A 60 3.18 1.31 -7.05
C LEU A 60 3.04 -0.19 -7.31
N LYS A 61 1.86 -0.62 -7.74
CA LYS A 61 1.56 -1.99 -8.13
C LYS A 61 0.90 -1.99 -9.50
N TYR A 62 1.52 -2.60 -10.50
CA TYR A 62 0.93 -2.67 -11.84
C TYR A 62 -0.03 -3.85 -11.91
N LEU A 63 -1.26 -3.65 -12.37
CA LEU A 63 -2.29 -4.71 -12.36
C LEU A 63 -2.03 -5.82 -13.39
N ASP A 64 -1.26 -5.53 -14.43
CA ASP A 64 -0.76 -6.51 -15.40
C ASP A 64 0.50 -7.23 -14.90
N ALA A 65 1.16 -6.72 -13.85
CA ALA A 65 2.25 -7.42 -13.20
C ALA A 65 1.68 -8.58 -12.39
N ASN A 66 2.02 -9.80 -12.82
CA ASN A 66 1.50 -11.07 -12.36
C ASN A 66 1.84 -11.45 -10.89
N GLU A 67 2.16 -10.46 -10.03
CA GLU A 67 2.76 -10.57 -8.69
C GLU A 67 1.96 -11.49 -7.75
N LEU A 68 0.63 -11.52 -7.89
CA LEU A 68 -0.26 -12.26 -7.00
C LEU A 68 -0.86 -13.54 -7.60
N SER A 69 -0.59 -13.85 -8.87
CA SER A 69 -1.22 -15.00 -9.56
C SER A 69 -0.86 -16.36 -9.00
N HIS A 70 0.26 -16.46 -8.28
CA HIS A 70 0.69 -17.70 -7.64
C HIS A 70 -0.06 -17.99 -6.33
N TRP A 71 -0.93 -17.09 -5.86
CA TRP A 71 -1.67 -17.25 -4.61
C TRP A 71 -3.14 -17.60 -4.89
N THR A 72 -3.58 -18.74 -4.37
CA THR A 72 -4.88 -19.34 -4.70
C THR A 72 -6.07 -18.80 -3.90
N SER A 73 -5.88 -18.24 -2.70
CA SER A 73 -6.98 -17.64 -1.93
C SER A 73 -6.50 -16.68 -0.82
N ALA A 74 -7.42 -15.81 -0.35
CA ALA A 74 -7.22 -14.98 0.84
C ALA A 74 -6.91 -15.80 2.11
N ASP A 75 -7.36 -17.05 2.16
CA ASP A 75 -7.13 -17.94 3.31
C ASP A 75 -5.65 -18.24 3.54
N ALA A 76 -4.83 -18.15 2.49
CA ALA A 76 -3.37 -18.24 2.60
C ALA A 76 -2.78 -17.14 3.51
N PHE A 77 -3.52 -16.05 3.73
CA PHE A 77 -3.13 -14.95 4.59
C PHE A 77 -3.93 -14.89 5.90
N ALA A 78 -4.78 -15.90 6.17
CA ALA A 78 -5.75 -15.87 7.27
C ALA A 78 -5.14 -15.97 8.68
N THR A 79 -3.98 -16.60 8.79
CA THR A 79 -3.47 -17.18 10.04
C THR A 79 -2.63 -16.23 10.90
N SER A 80 -2.23 -15.07 10.38
CA SER A 80 -1.31 -14.15 11.07
C SER A 80 -1.70 -12.68 10.91
N ALA A 81 -1.58 -11.90 11.98
CA ALA A 81 -1.68 -10.44 11.89
C ALA A 81 -0.61 -9.85 10.94
N ARG A 82 0.53 -10.54 10.78
CA ARG A 82 1.62 -10.13 9.87
C ARG A 82 1.24 -10.24 8.40
N THR A 83 0.27 -11.09 8.07
CA THR A 83 -0.21 -11.28 6.69
C THR A 83 -1.46 -10.47 6.36
N ALA A 84 -2.01 -9.71 7.33
CA ALA A 84 -3.24 -8.93 7.14
C ALA A 84 -3.12 -7.88 6.01
N ARG A 85 -1.97 -7.20 5.90
CA ARG A 85 -1.70 -6.29 4.78
C ARG A 85 -1.74 -7.02 3.43
N LYS A 86 -1.10 -8.18 3.35
CA LYS A 86 -1.04 -8.96 2.11
C LYS A 86 -2.42 -9.50 1.71
N ARG A 87 -3.25 -9.85 2.70
CA ARG A 87 -4.67 -10.19 2.49
C ARG A 87 -5.44 -9.02 1.87
N ARG A 88 -5.30 -7.81 2.43
CA ARG A 88 -5.94 -6.61 1.87
C ARG A 88 -5.47 -6.34 0.44
N GLU A 89 -4.18 -6.45 0.18
CA GLU A 89 -3.64 -6.30 -1.18
C GLU A 89 -4.24 -7.31 -2.16
N TRP A 90 -4.36 -8.58 -1.73
CA TRP A 90 -4.98 -9.62 -2.53
C TRP A 90 -6.47 -9.34 -2.78
N GLU A 91 -7.22 -8.91 -1.76
CA GLU A 91 -8.64 -8.53 -1.89
C GLU A 91 -8.82 -7.39 -2.90
N VAL A 92 -8.02 -6.33 -2.77
CA VAL A 92 -8.08 -5.18 -3.67
C VAL A 92 -7.68 -5.57 -5.09
N SER A 93 -6.59 -6.30 -5.28
CA SER A 93 -6.13 -6.75 -6.60
C SER A 93 -7.18 -7.64 -7.28
N THR A 94 -7.77 -8.58 -6.54
CA THR A 94 -8.80 -9.48 -7.05
C THR A 94 -10.07 -8.71 -7.44
N ALA A 95 -10.53 -7.79 -6.60
CA ALA A 95 -11.70 -6.97 -6.90
C ALA A 95 -11.48 -6.04 -8.10
N LEU A 96 -10.26 -5.48 -8.25
CA LEU A 96 -9.88 -4.68 -9.40
C LEU A 96 -9.90 -5.48 -10.69
N ALA A 97 -9.33 -6.69 -10.69
CA ALA A 97 -9.36 -7.59 -11.83
C ALA A 97 -10.79 -8.02 -12.21
N ALA A 98 -11.66 -8.22 -11.21
CA ALA A 98 -13.06 -8.58 -11.41
C ALA A 98 -13.97 -7.39 -11.77
N GLY A 99 -13.47 -6.14 -11.67
CA GLY A 99 -14.26 -4.92 -11.90
C GLY A 99 -15.16 -4.50 -10.72
N ASN A 100 -15.06 -5.14 -9.56
CA ASN A 100 -15.92 -4.94 -8.38
C ASN A 100 -15.27 -4.07 -7.30
N TRP A 101 -14.27 -3.26 -7.65
CA TRP A 101 -13.53 -2.42 -6.69
C TRP A 101 -14.41 -1.41 -5.91
N LYS A 102 -15.57 -1.04 -6.46
CA LYS A 102 -16.52 -0.11 -5.83
C LYS A 102 -17.12 -0.67 -4.53
N ASP A 103 -17.11 -2.00 -4.38
CA ASP A 103 -17.62 -2.66 -3.19
C ASP A 103 -16.60 -2.62 -2.03
N LEU A 104 -15.35 -2.24 -2.33
CA LEU A 104 -14.30 -2.12 -1.33
C LEU A 104 -14.26 -0.72 -0.72
N GLU A 105 -14.41 -0.66 0.60
CA GLU A 105 -14.23 0.57 1.35
C GLU A 105 -12.79 1.10 1.21
N GLY A 106 -12.65 2.41 1.01
CA GLY A 106 -11.35 3.08 0.98
C GLY A 106 -10.57 2.94 -0.32
N VAL A 107 -11.12 2.32 -1.37
CA VAL A 107 -10.49 2.28 -2.71
C VAL A 107 -10.99 3.45 -3.55
N LEU A 108 -10.09 4.35 -3.93
CA LEU A 108 -10.39 5.51 -4.76
C LEU A 108 -9.86 5.33 -6.17
N ARG A 109 -10.70 5.55 -7.17
CA ARG A 109 -10.27 5.61 -8.56
C ARG A 109 -9.73 7.00 -8.90
N ILE A 110 -8.51 7.04 -9.43
CA ILE A 110 -7.81 8.24 -9.86
C ILE A 110 -7.71 8.20 -11.38
N GLU A 111 -8.26 9.22 -12.03
CA GLU A 111 -8.08 9.46 -13.46
C GLU A 111 -7.26 10.72 -13.67
N SER A 112 -6.23 10.62 -14.49
CA SER A 112 -5.45 11.78 -14.90
C SER A 112 -6.10 12.51 -16.09
N PRO A 113 -5.86 13.83 -16.23
CA PRO A 113 -6.21 14.59 -17.42
C PRO A 113 -5.62 14.00 -18.72
N ALA A 114 -6.09 14.50 -19.87
CA ALA A 114 -5.47 14.14 -21.14
C ALA A 114 -3.99 14.55 -21.15
N HIS A 115 -3.14 13.69 -21.74
CA HIS A 115 -1.70 13.92 -21.89
C HIS A 115 -0.88 13.99 -20.59
N SER A 116 -1.40 13.47 -19.46
CA SER A 116 -0.66 13.32 -18.21
C SER A 116 -0.66 11.85 -17.77
N HIS A 117 0.50 11.34 -17.34
CA HIS A 117 0.56 10.02 -16.74
C HIS A 117 -0.07 10.03 -15.35
N VAL A 118 -0.76 8.96 -14.98
CA VAL A 118 -1.50 8.89 -13.71
C VAL A 118 -0.60 8.99 -12.48
N ILE A 119 0.64 8.49 -12.55
CA ILE A 119 1.62 8.63 -11.46
C ILE A 119 2.00 10.10 -11.25
N ASP A 120 2.26 10.83 -12.33
CA ASP A 120 2.64 12.25 -12.24
C ASP A 120 1.49 13.08 -11.71
N TYR A 121 0.29 12.88 -12.26
CA TYR A 121 -0.92 13.53 -11.77
C TYR A 121 -1.17 13.24 -10.28
N LEU A 122 -1.06 11.97 -9.88
CA LEU A 122 -1.27 11.56 -8.50
C LEU A 122 -0.27 12.22 -7.56
N THR A 123 1.02 12.20 -7.90
CA THR A 123 2.11 12.65 -7.01
C THR A 123 2.29 14.16 -7.00
N GLN A 124 2.03 14.84 -8.12
CA GLN A 124 2.30 16.27 -8.28
C GLN A 124 1.07 17.15 -8.11
N GLN A 125 -0.14 16.60 -8.26
CA GLN A 125 -1.37 17.39 -8.20
C GLN A 125 -2.35 16.86 -7.17
N TRP A 126 -2.76 15.59 -7.29
CA TRP A 126 -3.82 15.03 -6.44
C TRP A 126 -3.38 14.90 -4.98
N LEU A 127 -2.25 14.24 -4.69
CA LEU A 127 -1.76 14.03 -3.33
C LEU A 127 -1.41 15.34 -2.61
N PRO A 128 -0.78 16.34 -3.26
CA PRO A 128 -0.56 17.66 -2.66
C PRO A 128 -1.85 18.40 -2.34
N ALA A 129 -2.90 18.26 -3.15
CA ALA A 129 -4.18 18.97 -2.97
C ALA A 129 -5.17 18.24 -2.05
N ALA A 130 -5.01 16.93 -1.84
CA ALA A 130 -5.94 16.14 -1.04
C ALA A 130 -5.98 16.59 0.43
N GLU A 131 -7.19 16.68 1.00
CA GLU A 131 -7.37 17.00 2.42
C GLU A 131 -6.74 15.91 3.31
N ARG A 132 -6.20 16.33 4.46
CA ARG A 132 -5.62 15.42 5.46
C ARG A 132 -6.56 15.28 6.65
N PRO A 133 -6.64 14.08 7.28
CA PRO A 133 -5.87 12.87 6.98
C PRO A 133 -6.36 12.14 5.71
N LEU A 134 -5.44 11.51 4.98
CA LEU A 134 -5.81 10.69 3.81
C LEU A 134 -6.55 9.42 4.25
N VAL A 135 -6.13 8.84 5.37
CA VAL A 135 -6.73 7.62 5.91
C VAL A 135 -7.64 7.99 7.08
N ASN A 136 -8.94 7.72 6.95
CA ASN A 136 -9.89 7.96 8.04
C ASN A 136 -9.99 6.72 8.95
N VAL A 137 -9.26 6.75 10.07
CA VAL A 137 -9.10 5.61 10.99
C VAL A 137 -10.39 5.29 11.78
N ALA A 138 -11.38 6.19 11.80
CA ALA A 138 -12.61 6.02 12.59
C ALA A 138 -13.52 4.86 12.13
N ARG A 139 -13.29 4.26 10.96
CA ARG A 139 -14.05 3.10 10.45
C ARG A 139 -13.30 1.77 10.45
N GLY A 140 -11.99 1.76 10.68
CA GLY A 140 -11.14 0.58 10.53
C GLY A 140 -10.90 -0.26 11.80
N MET A 141 -11.43 0.13 12.96
CA MET A 141 -11.31 -0.64 14.20
C MET A 141 -12.65 -1.32 14.54
N ARG A 142 -12.97 -2.39 13.81
CA ARG A 142 -13.65 -3.53 14.43
C ARG A 142 -12.66 -4.68 14.38
N HIS A 143 -11.97 -4.88 15.50
CA HIS A 143 -11.19 -6.07 15.79
C HIS A 143 -12.09 -7.30 15.82
#